data_AF-J9GIW7-F1
#
_entry.id   AF-J9GIW7-F1
#
_cell.length_a   1.000
_cell.length_b   1.000
_cell.length_c   1.000
_cell.angle_alpha   90.00
_cell.angle_beta   90.00
_cell.angle_gamma   90.00
#
_symmetry.space_group_name_H-M   'P 1'
#
loop_
_entity.id
_entity.type
_entity.pdbx_description
1 polymer ?
#
loop_
_entity_poly.entity_id
_entity_poly.type
_entity_poly.pdbx_seq_one_letter_code
_entity_poly.pdbx_strand_id
1 'polypeptide(L)' 'MGNCLGIVLASVALLIGALFFLDSYTRHGDSVEIPDVRGLDEQTAKSKLEAVGLLAEVTDTGYVYRATPYSVLEQSL' A
#
# COMPACT_ATOMS: atom_id res chain seq x y z
N MET A 1 47.45 12.10 6.00
CA MET A 1 46.76 11.71 4.75
C MET A 1 45.88 10.47 4.92
N GLY A 2 46.25 9.45 5.71
CA GLY A 2 45.43 8.24 5.90
C GLY A 2 44.06 8.44 6.58
N ASN A 3 43.94 9.39 7.53
CA ASN A 3 42.68 9.62 8.25
C ASN A 3 41.56 10.17 7.34
N CYS A 4 41.90 11.09 6.42
CA CYS A 4 40.93 11.65 5.48
C CYS A 4 40.43 10.60 4.49
N LEU A 5 41.31 9.71 4.00
CA LEU A 5 40.93 8.61 3.12
C LEU A 5 40.01 7.61 3.83
N GLY A 6 40.32 7.28 5.10
CA GLY A 6 39.49 6.41 5.91
C GLY A 6 38.09 6.98 6.16
N ILE A 7 38.01 8.29 6.46
CA ILE A 7 36.73 8.98 6.62
C ILE A 7 35.93 8.94 5.31
N VAL A 8 36.55 9.24 4.16
CA VAL A 8 35.87 9.20 2.87
C VAL A 8 35.33 7.79 2.56
N LEU A 9 36.14 6.75 2.76
CA LEU A 9 35.72 5.37 2.54
C LEU A 9 34.58 4.95 3.49
N ALA A 10 34.68 5.30 4.76
CA ALA A 10 33.64 5.02 5.74
C ALA A 10 32.34 5.75 5.41
N SER A 11 32.41 7.03 5.01
CA SER A 11 31.25 7.81 4.60
C SER A 11 30.57 7.23 3.35
N VAL A 12 31.34 6.81 2.34
CA VAL A 12 30.80 6.17 1.13
C VAL A 12 30.13 4.84 1.48
N ALA A 13 30.77 4.01 2.32
CA ALA A 13 30.19 2.75 2.77
C ALA A 13 28.88 2.98 3.54
N LEU A 14 28.83 4.00 4.40
CA LEU A 14 27.64 4.35 5.18
C LEU A 14 26.51 4.86 4.28
N LEU A 15 26.81 5.68 3.26
CA LEU A 15 25.82 6.14 2.27
C LEU A 15 25.24 4.97 1.48
N ILE A 16 26.08 4.07 0.95
CA ILE A 16 25.61 2.89 0.21
C ILE A 16 24.76 1.99 1.11
N GLY A 17 25.21 1.76 2.34
CA GLY A 17 24.47 0.96 3.33
C GLY A 17 23.11 1.58 3.68
N ALA A 18 23.05 2.89 3.88
CA ALA A 18 21.82 3.60 4.17
C ALA A 18 20.83 3.54 2.99
N LEU A 19 21.30 3.72 1.76
CA LEU A 19 20.45 3.62 0.56
C LEU A 19 19.88 2.20 0.39
N PHE A 20 20.70 1.17 0.56
CA PHE A 20 20.23 -0.22 0.47
C PHE A 20 19.25 -0.56 1.60
N PHE A 21 19.51 -0.06 2.81
CA PHE A 21 18.59 -0.22 3.95
C PHE A 21 17.24 0.46 3.70
N LEU A 22 17.25 1.69 3.18
CA LEU A 22 16.05 2.45 2.85
C LEU A 22 15.22 1.76 1.77
N ASP A 23 15.87 1.26 0.72
CA ASP A 23 15.23 0.51 -0.36
C ASP A 23 14.51 -0.73 0.17
N SER A 24 15.20 -1.53 0.99
CA SER A 24 14.61 -2.74 1.60
C SER A 24 13.54 -2.43 2.65
N TYR A 25 13.69 -1.36 3.44
CA TYR A 25 12.76 -1.05 4.53
C TYR A 25 11.43 -0.49 4.02
N THR A 26 11.47 0.33 2.97
CA THR A 26 10.28 1.02 2.47
C THR A 26 9.46 0.20 1.48
N ARG A 27 9.94 -1.00 1.08
CA ARG A 27 9.36 -1.77 -0.04
C ARG A 27 9.10 -0.87 -1.24
N HIS A 28 10.10 -0.05 -1.56
CA HIS A 28 9.97 0.90 -2.66
C HIS A 28 9.76 0.13 -3.98
N GLY A 29 8.63 0.36 -4.64
CA GLY A 29 8.27 -0.31 -5.89
C GLY A 29 7.26 -1.46 -5.78
N ASP A 30 6.93 -1.91 -4.56
CA ASP A 30 5.80 -2.83 -4.36
C ASP A 30 4.49 -2.04 -4.43
N SER A 31 3.78 -2.16 -5.54
CA SER A 31 2.45 -1.57 -5.72
C SER A 31 1.45 -2.64 -6.16
N VAL A 32 0.22 -2.50 -5.68
CA VAL A 32 -0.89 -3.39 -6.02
C VAL A 32 -1.99 -2.53 -6.63
N GLU A 33 -2.53 -2.99 -7.74
CA GLU A 33 -3.69 -2.34 -8.36
C GLU A 33 -4.92 -2.57 -7.48
N ILE A 34 -5.56 -1.47 -7.04
CA ILE A 34 -6.75 -1.54 -6.19
C ILE A 34 -7.95 -1.89 -7.08
N PRO A 35 -8.63 -3.04 -6.85
CA PRO A 35 -9.80 -3.40 -7.63
C PRO A 35 -10.98 -2.46 -7.33
N ASP A 36 -11.73 -2.10 -8.36
CA ASP A 36 -13.04 -1.46 -8.18
C ASP A 36 -14.02 -2.49 -7.60
N VAL A 37 -14.62 -2.12 -6.47
CA VAL A 37 -15.60 -2.95 -5.74
C VAL A 37 -16.99 -2.31 -5.66
N ARG A 38 -17.20 -1.14 -6.25
CA ARG A 38 -18.50 -0.44 -6.22
C ARG A 38 -19.57 -1.29 -6.91
N GLY A 39 -20.76 -1.32 -6.31
CA GLY A 39 -21.90 -2.10 -6.77
C GLY A 39 -21.82 -3.61 -6.50
N LEU A 40 -20.67 -4.13 -6.05
CA LEU A 40 -20.56 -5.51 -5.58
C LEU A 40 -21.24 -5.64 -4.20
N ASP A 41 -21.73 -6.83 -3.89
CA ASP A 41 -22.13 -7.13 -2.52
C ASP A 41 -20.92 -7.08 -1.57
N GLU A 42 -21.17 -6.73 -0.31
CA GLU A 42 -20.14 -6.57 0.72
C GLU A 42 -19.20 -7.77 0.84
N GLN A 43 -19.72 -9.00 0.76
CA GLN A 43 -18.91 -10.20 0.94
C GLN A 43 -17.98 -10.41 -0.26
N THR A 44 -18.49 -10.25 -1.48
CA THR A 44 -17.68 -10.35 -2.69
C THR A 44 -16.64 -9.23 -2.77
N ALA A 45 -17.00 -8.00 -2.37
CA ALA A 45 -16.07 -6.88 -2.29
C ALA A 45 -14.91 -7.19 -1.32
N LYS A 46 -15.22 -7.70 -0.13
CA LYS A 46 -14.21 -8.13 0.87
C LYS A 46 -13.28 -9.19 0.29
N SER A 47 -13.81 -10.27 -0.28
CA SER A 47 -12.99 -11.33 -0.86
C SER A 47 -12.12 -10.85 -2.02
N LYS A 48 -12.61 -9.90 -2.83
CA LYS A 48 -11.85 -9.33 -3.95
C LYS A 48 -10.68 -8.47 -3.47
N LEU A 49 -10.86 -7.71 -2.39
CA LEU A 49 -9.79 -6.93 -1.76
C LEU A 49 -8.77 -7.84 -1.05
N GLU A 50 -9.24 -8.84 -0.30
CA GLU A 50 -8.37 -9.80 0.39
C GLU A 50 -7.48 -10.59 -0.59
N ALA A 51 -8.00 -10.91 -1.78
CA ALA A 51 -7.24 -11.60 -2.83
C ALA A 51 -6.01 -10.82 -3.33
N VAL A 52 -6.00 -9.49 -3.15
CA VAL A 52 -4.86 -8.63 -3.48
C VAL A 52 -4.12 -8.12 -2.22
N GLY A 53 -4.41 -8.70 -1.05
CA GLY A 53 -3.76 -8.36 0.21
C GLY A 53 -4.28 -7.08 0.87
N LEU A 54 -5.44 -6.57 0.44
CA LEU A 54 -6.09 -5.39 1.01
C LEU A 54 -7.16 -5.82 2.02
N LEU A 55 -7.34 -5.01 3.07
CA LEU A 55 -8.40 -5.18 4.05
C LEU A 55 -9.52 -4.18 3.76
N ALA A 56 -10.77 -4.65 3.82
CA ALA A 56 -11.93 -3.78 3.67
C ALA A 56 -12.34 -3.19 5.02
N GLU A 57 -12.61 -1.88 5.04
CA GLU A 57 -13.17 -1.16 6.18
C GLU A 57 -14.46 -0.46 5.75
N VAL A 58 -15.52 -0.59 6.57
CA VAL A 58 -16.80 0.10 6.33
C VAL A 58 -16.79 1.41 7.11
N THR A 59 -16.71 2.52 6.39
CA THR A 59 -16.63 3.87 6.99
C THR A 59 -18.00 4.52 7.20
N ASP A 60 -18.96 4.24 6.32
CA ASP A 60 -20.32 4.76 6.39
C ASP A 60 -21.33 3.80 5.75
N THR A 61 -22.60 3.97 6.08
CA THR A 61 -23.73 3.24 5.49
C THR A 61 -24.79 4.22 5.02
N GLY A 62 -25.32 4.02 3.81
CA GLY A 62 -26.32 4.91 3.23
C GLY A 62 -27.45 4.17 2.53
N TYR A 63 -28.52 4.89 2.23
CA TYR A 63 -29.62 4.38 1.42
C TYR A 63 -29.62 5.03 0.03
N VAL A 64 -29.62 4.19 -1.00
CA VAL A 64 -29.77 4.61 -2.40
C VAL A 64 -30.93 3.83 -3.01
N TYR A 65 -31.95 4.55 -3.48
CA TYR A 65 -33.24 3.98 -3.92
C TYR A 65 -33.12 2.87 -4.97
N ARG A 66 -32.07 2.89 -5.81
CA ARG A 66 -31.83 1.90 -6.87
C ARG A 66 -30.61 1.01 -6.64
N ALA A 67 -29.96 1.10 -5.49
CA ALA A 67 -28.82 0.23 -5.19
C ALA A 67 -29.31 -1.15 -4.71
N THR A 68 -28.57 -2.18 -5.05
CA THR A 68 -28.78 -3.53 -4.50
C THR A 68 -28.53 -3.48 -2.98
N PRO A 69 -29.35 -4.16 -2.15
CA PRO A 69 -29.10 -4.25 -0.73
C PRO A 69 -27.69 -4.77 -0.44
N TYR A 70 -27.02 -4.20 0.57
CA TYR A 70 -25.64 -4.54 0.97
C TYR A 70 -24.58 -4.39 -0.12
N SER A 71 -24.87 -3.64 -1.19
CA SER A 71 -23.86 -3.30 -2.19
C SER A 71 -22.98 -2.15 -1.72
N VAL A 72 -21.73 -2.18 -2.14
CA VAL A 72 -20.77 -1.08 -1.91
C VAL A 72 -21.23 0.13 -2.73
N LEU A 73 -21.59 1.22 -2.03
CA LEU A 73 -22.07 2.44 -2.67
C LEU A 73 -20.92 3.27 -3.24
N GLU A 74 -19.83 3.39 -2.49
CA GLU A 74 -18.68 4.23 -2.80
C GLU A 74 -17.37 3.56 -2.36
N GLN A 75 -16.26 3.95 -2.99
CA GLN A 75 -14.92 3.48 -2.67
C GLN A 75 -13.95 4.67 -2.65
N SER A 76 -13.23 4.84 -1.55
CA SER A 76 -12.11 5.78 -1.46
C SER A 76 -10.81 5.07 -1.82
N LEU A 77 -9.93 5.78 -2.54
CA LEU A 77 -8.53 5.41 -2.75
C LEU A 77 -7.64 6.13 -1.74
#